data_AF-A0A349Q0J3-F1
#
_entry.id   AF-A0A349Q0J3-F1
#
_cell.length_a   1.000
_cell.length_b   1.000
_cell.length_c   1.000
_cell.angle_alpha   90.00
_cell.angle_beta   90.00
_cell.angle_gamma   90.00
#
_symmetry.space_group_name_H-M   'P 1'
#
loop_
_entity.id
_entity.type
_entity.pdbx_description
1 polymer ?
#
loop_
_entity_poly.entity_id
_entity_poly.type
_entity_poly.pdbx_seq_one_letter_code
_entity_poly.pdbx_strand_id
1 'polypeptide(L)'
;MKKKFVIVNAFLAVAVLFSMLFQFVHSYEHLAKLFSEKECHHKYTSSHEITHQHHNFEHCFVCHFSISNFVASDIHHFEFQKTIFSSEYSFFKSSEITQFFKGSLFALRAPPIIIV
;
A
#
# COMPACT_ATOMS: atom_id res chain seq x y z
N MET A 1 -9.10 -11.65 -25.40
CA MET A 1 -8.27 -11.58 -24.17
C MET A 1 -8.83 -12.42 -23.02
N LYS A 2 -10.13 -12.34 -22.70
CA LYS A 2 -10.74 -13.03 -21.54
C LYS A 2 -10.57 -14.57 -21.47
N LYS A 3 -10.66 -15.30 -22.60
CA LYS A 3 -10.54 -16.77 -22.62
C LYS A 3 -9.15 -17.31 -22.20
N LYS A 4 -8.07 -16.59 -22.52
CA LYS A 4 -6.70 -17.01 -22.14
C LYS A 4 -6.48 -16.87 -20.63
N PHE A 5 -7.05 -15.83 -20.01
CA PHE A 5 -7.02 -15.64 -18.56
C PHE A 5 -7.78 -16.72 -17.80
N VAL A 6 -8.89 -17.24 -18.34
CA VAL A 6 -9.63 -18.35 -17.72
C VAL A 6 -8.76 -19.61 -17.60
N ILE A 7 -7.99 -19.93 -18.63
CA ILE A 7 -7.10 -21.11 -18.63
C ILE A 7 -5.99 -20.93 -17.59
N VAL A 8 -5.36 -19.75 -17.54
CA VAL A 8 -4.32 -19.44 -16.55
C VAL A 8 -4.87 -19.53 -15.13
N ASN A 9 -6.07 -18.99 -14.90
CA ASN A 9 -6.70 -19.00 -13.57
C ASN A 9 -7.09 -20.43 -13.14
N ALA A 10 -7.61 -21.24 -14.07
CA ALA A 10 -7.89 -22.65 -13.83
C ALA A 10 -6.62 -23.45 -13.52
N PHE A 11 -5.54 -23.22 -14.27
CA PHE A 11 -4.25 -23.85 -14.01
C PHE A 11 -3.70 -23.48 -12.63
N LEU A 12 -3.79 -22.20 -12.25
CA LEU A 12 -3.37 -21.74 -10.93
C LEU A 12 -4.18 -22.42 -9.81
N ALA A 13 -5.50 -22.52 -9.96
CA ALA A 13 -6.36 -23.20 -9.00
C ALA A 13 -5.98 -24.68 -8.85
N VAL A 14 -5.74 -25.38 -9.96
CA VAL A 14 -5.29 -26.78 -9.95
C VAL A 14 -3.92 -26.93 -9.28
N ALA A 15 -2.98 -26.02 -9.56
CA ALA A 15 -1.66 -26.05 -8.93
C ALA A 15 -1.73 -25.87 -7.40
N VAL A 16 -2.59 -24.97 -6.92
CA VAL A 16 -2.84 -24.78 -5.48
C VAL A 16 -3.42 -26.04 -4.85
N LEU A 17 -4.45 -26.64 -5.48
CA LEU A 17 -5.05 -27.88 -4.99
C LEU A 17 -4.06 -29.04 -4.96
N PHE A 18 -3.21 -29.13 -5.99
CA PHE A 18 -2.16 -30.14 -6.06
C PHE A 18 -1.13 -29.97 -4.93
N SER A 19 -0.71 -28.74 -4.65
CA SER A 19 0.19 -28.44 -3.54
C SER A 19 -0.41 -28.84 -2.19
N MET A 20 -1.69 -28.53 -1.96
CA MET A 20 -2.39 -28.90 -0.73
C MET A 20 -2.49 -30.42 -0.57
N LEU A 21 -2.82 -31.14 -1.65
CA LEU A 21 -2.90 -32.60 -1.64
C LEU A 21 -1.54 -33.24 -1.33
N PHE A 22 -0.47 -32.74 -1.92
CA PHE A 22 0.87 -33.24 -1.66
C PHE A 22 1.30 -33.04 -0.19
N GLN A 23 1.04 -31.84 0.36
CA GLN A 23 1.31 -31.55 1.78
C GLN A 23 0.50 -32.44 2.73
N PHE A 24 -0.74 -32.77 2.36
CA PHE A 24 -1.60 -33.68 3.13
C PHE A 24 -1.11 -35.13 3.09
N VAL A 25 -0.66 -35.64 1.94
CA VAL A 25 -0.09 -36.99 1.86
C VAL A 25 1.21 -37.09 2.69
N HIS A 26 2.06 -36.07 2.62
CA HIS A 26 3.32 -36.04 3.37
C HIS A 26 3.09 -36.01 4.90
N SER A 27 2.03 -35.36 5.37
CA SER A 27 1.71 -35.33 6.80
C SER A 27 1.29 -36.71 7.35
N TYR A 28 0.71 -37.60 6.52
CA TYR A 28 0.44 -38.99 6.92
C TYR A 28 1.70 -39.80 7.17
N GLU A 29 2.77 -39.57 6.41
CA GLU A 29 4.05 -40.24 6.65
C GLU A 29 4.60 -39.86 8.04
N HIS A 30 4.53 -38.58 8.38
CA HIS A 30 4.91 -38.12 9.72
C HIS A 30 4.03 -38.74 10.80
N LEU A 31 2.72 -38.81 10.57
CA LEU A 31 1.77 -39.44 11.50
C LEU A 31 2.05 -40.95 11.65
N ALA A 32 2.40 -41.65 10.58
CA ALA A 32 2.79 -43.06 10.65
C ALA A 32 4.11 -43.26 11.43
N LYS A 33 5.10 -42.39 11.23
CA LYS A 33 6.35 -42.40 12.02
C LYS A 33 6.09 -42.14 13.50
N LEU A 34 5.23 -41.17 13.81
CA LEU A 34 4.72 -40.89 15.17
C LEU A 34 4.17 -42.14 15.85
N PHE A 35 3.30 -42.89 15.17
CA PHE A 35 2.72 -44.12 15.73
C PHE A 35 3.69 -45.30 15.75
N SER A 36 4.72 -45.29 14.91
CA SER A 36 5.76 -46.33 14.88
C SER A 36 6.89 -46.08 15.89
N GLU A 37 7.07 -44.84 16.35
CA GLU A 37 8.02 -44.48 17.40
C GLU A 37 7.60 -45.19 18.70
N LYS A 38 8.53 -45.89 19.35
CA LYS A 38 8.20 -46.66 20.54
C LYS A 38 8.08 -45.73 21.74
N GLU A 39 6.99 -45.82 22.50
CA GLU A 39 6.87 -45.14 23.79
C GLU A 39 7.99 -45.63 24.74
N CYS A 40 8.97 -44.75 24.98
CA CYS A 40 10.05 -45.02 25.91
C CYS A 40 9.57 -44.76 27.34
N HIS A 41 9.18 -45.82 28.06
CA HIS A 41 8.94 -45.75 29.51
C HIS A 41 10.26 -45.85 30.28
N HIS A 42 10.95 -44.72 30.43
CA HIS A 42 12.19 -44.62 31.19
C HIS A 42 11.96 -44.00 32.58
N LYS A 43 12.55 -44.62 33.60
CA LYS A 43 12.54 -44.12 34.99
C LYS A 43 13.76 -43.21 35.14
N TYR A 44 13.54 -41.89 35.16
CA TYR A 44 14.59 -40.88 35.29
C TYR A 44 15.54 -41.22 36.45
N THR A 45 16.81 -41.48 36.15
CA THR A 45 17.85 -41.78 37.17
C THR A 45 18.84 -40.63 37.35
N SER A 46 19.02 -39.73 36.36
CA SER A 46 19.84 -38.53 36.54
C SER A 46 19.49 -37.43 35.55
N SER A 47 19.67 -36.17 35.97
CA SER A 47 19.29 -34.94 35.24
C SER A 47 20.21 -34.56 34.08
N HIS A 48 21.09 -35.45 33.61
CA HIS A 48 22.20 -35.12 32.71
C HIS A 48 22.27 -35.98 31.43
N GLU A 49 21.20 -36.67 31.05
CA GLU A 49 21.17 -37.43 29.80
C GLU A 49 20.94 -36.51 28.58
N ILE A 50 22.04 -36.02 27.99
CA ILE A 50 22.06 -35.18 26.78
C ILE A 50 21.50 -35.95 25.56
N THR A 51 21.52 -37.29 25.59
CA THR A 51 21.07 -38.15 24.50
C THR A 51 19.56 -38.41 24.49
N HIS A 52 18.82 -37.93 25.49
CA HIS A 52 17.38 -38.16 25.64
C HIS A 52 16.55 -36.93 25.24
N GLN A 53 17.00 -36.18 24.24
CA GLN A 53 16.10 -35.28 23.54
C GLN A 53 15.11 -36.12 22.73
N HIS A 54 13.91 -36.30 23.28
CA HIS A 54 12.73 -36.43 22.44
C HIS A 54 12.74 -35.16 21.60
N HIS A 55 13.33 -35.23 20.41
CA HIS A 55 13.19 -34.17 19.42
C HIS A 55 11.70 -34.05 19.21
N ASN A 56 11.13 -33.04 19.86
CA ASN A 56 9.76 -32.59 19.71
C ASN A 56 9.51 -32.61 18.21
N PHE A 57 8.68 -33.56 17.76
CA PHE A 57 8.36 -33.85 16.38
C PHE A 57 8.69 -32.68 15.48
N GLU A 58 9.84 -32.79 14.82
CA GLU A 58 10.49 -31.65 14.17
C GLU A 58 9.47 -30.92 13.31
N HIS A 59 9.37 -29.61 13.50
CA HIS A 59 8.47 -28.77 12.71
C HIS A 59 8.77 -28.99 11.23
N CYS A 60 7.91 -29.73 10.53
CA CYS A 60 8.03 -29.89 9.10
C CYS A 60 7.55 -28.61 8.43
N PHE A 61 8.49 -27.76 8.01
CA PHE A 61 8.20 -26.49 7.32
C PHE A 61 7.40 -26.69 6.02
N VAL A 62 7.36 -27.91 5.48
CA VAL A 62 6.55 -28.27 4.30
C VAL A 62 5.09 -28.50 4.66
N CYS A 63 4.83 -29.13 5.82
CA CYS A 63 3.47 -29.41 6.32
C CYS A 63 2.90 -28.26 7.17
N HIS A 64 3.74 -27.36 7.68
CA HIS A 64 3.32 -26.21 8.47
C HIS A 64 2.79 -25.10 7.56
N PHE A 65 1.50 -25.19 7.19
CA PHE A 65 0.78 -24.11 6.50
C PHE A 65 -0.28 -23.51 7.41
N SER A 66 -0.38 -22.19 7.44
CA SER A 66 -1.43 -21.45 8.15
C SER A 66 -2.43 -20.88 7.15
N ILE A 67 -3.71 -21.26 7.26
CA ILE A 67 -4.78 -20.62 6.49
C ILE A 67 -5.11 -19.30 7.20
N SER A 68 -4.67 -18.18 6.62
CA SER A 68 -5.17 -16.87 7.03
C SER A 68 -6.44 -16.55 6.24
N ASN A 69 -7.46 -16.01 6.90
CA ASN A 69 -8.64 -15.49 6.21
C ASN A 69 -8.21 -14.35 5.27
N PHE A 70 -8.28 -14.59 3.96
CA PHE A 70 -8.14 -13.52 2.98
C PHE A 70 -9.47 -12.76 2.90
N VAL A 71 -9.52 -11.59 3.54
CA VAL A 71 -10.59 -10.61 3.29
C VAL A 71 -10.13 -9.79 2.08
N ALA A 72 -10.84 -9.90 0.97
CA ALA A 72 -10.64 -9.00 -0.16
C ALA A 72 -10.89 -7.58 0.35
N SER A 73 -9.84 -6.75 0.43
CA SER A 73 -9.99 -5.36 0.82
C SER A 73 -10.81 -4.65 -0.26
N ASP A 74 -11.90 -4.01 0.15
CA ASP A 74 -12.62 -3.10 -0.74
C ASP A 74 -11.64 -2.03 -1.22
N ILE A 75 -11.54 -1.89 -2.54
CA ILE A 75 -10.66 -0.91 -3.16
C ILE A 75 -11.37 0.44 -3.00
N HIS A 76 -11.07 1.16 -1.93
CA HIS A 76 -11.56 2.52 -1.74
C HIS A 76 -10.87 3.44 -2.75
N HIS A 77 -11.66 4.00 -3.68
CA HIS A 77 -11.19 5.02 -4.61
C HIS A 77 -11.62 6.40 -4.10
N PHE A 78 -10.72 7.38 -4.21
CA PHE A 78 -11.02 8.78 -3.90
C PHE A 78 -11.40 9.50 -5.18
N GLU A 79 -12.59 10.11 -5.21
CA GLU A 79 -13.05 10.92 -6.33
C GLU A 79 -12.83 12.40 -6.03
N PHE A 80 -11.96 13.05 -6.81
CA PHE A 80 -11.72 14.49 -6.68
C PHE A 80 -12.85 15.26 -7.35
N GLN A 81 -13.67 15.94 -6.57
CA GLN A 81 -14.66 16.87 -7.12
C GLN A 81 -13.96 18.14 -7.61
N LYS A 82 -14.02 18.38 -8.93
CA LYS A 82 -13.54 19.62 -9.55
C LYS A 82 -14.51 20.75 -9.25
N THR A 83 -14.18 21.60 -8.28
CA THR A 83 -14.88 22.87 -8.05
C THR A 83 -14.49 23.87 -9.14
N ILE A 84 -15.46 24.26 -9.97
CA ILE A 84 -15.28 25.29 -10.99
C ILE A 84 -15.68 26.62 -10.34
N PHE A 85 -14.70 27.46 -10.03
CA PHE A 85 -14.95 28.83 -9.62
C PHE A 85 -15.09 29.70 -10.87
N SER A 86 -16.25 30.31 -11.05
CA SER A 86 -16.43 31.36 -12.06
C SER A 86 -15.70 32.61 -11.55
N SER A 87 -14.50 32.86 -12.07
CA SER A 87 -13.85 34.16 -11.91
C SER A 87 -14.55 35.15 -12.82
N GLU A 88 -15.59 35.82 -12.32
CA GLU A 88 -16.11 37.00 -13.00
C GLU A 88 -15.03 38.09 -12.98
N TYR A 89 -14.45 38.36 -14.14
CA TYR A 89 -13.50 39.46 -14.30
C TYR A 89 -14.25 40.78 -14.11
N SER A 90 -14.00 41.47 -13.00
CA SER A 90 -14.42 42.86 -12.82
C SER A 90 -13.55 43.74 -13.71
N PHE A 91 -14.08 44.13 -14.88
CA PHE A 91 -13.45 45.16 -15.71
C PHE A 91 -13.68 46.53 -15.08
N PHE A 92 -12.85 46.88 -14.11
CA PHE A 92 -12.82 48.24 -13.59
C PHE A 92 -12.13 49.15 -14.62
N LYS A 93 -12.92 49.88 -15.40
CA LYS A 93 -12.39 50.93 -16.28
C LYS A 93 -12.03 52.15 -15.43
N SER A 94 -10.82 52.15 -14.89
CA SER A 94 -10.22 53.37 -14.34
C SER A 94 -10.12 54.41 -15.45
N SER A 95 -10.79 55.55 -15.31
CA SER A 95 -10.53 56.71 -16.16
C SER A 95 -9.25 57.37 -15.66
N GLU A 96 -8.12 56.76 -15.98
CA GLU A 96 -6.81 57.35 -15.69
C GLU A 96 -6.71 58.70 -16.43
N ILE A 97 -6.33 59.76 -15.72
CA ILE A 97 -6.03 61.05 -16.33
C ILE A 97 -4.77 60.87 -17.20
N THR A 98 -4.96 60.79 -18.51
CA THR A 98 -3.86 60.67 -19.49
C THR A 98 -3.31 62.04 -19.88
N GLN A 99 -3.33 63.03 -18.98
CA GLN A 99 -2.68 64.31 -19.22
C GLN A 99 -1.17 64.14 -19.06
N PHE A 100 -0.50 63.69 -20.12
CA PHE A 100 0.97 63.70 -20.18
C PHE A 100 1.48 65.14 -20.34
N PHE A 101 2.48 65.50 -19.53
CA PHE A 101 3.14 66.81 -19.57
C PHE A 101 3.78 67.05 -20.95
N LYS A 102 3.23 67.99 -21.73
CA LYS A 102 3.68 68.32 -23.10
C LYS A 102 4.77 69.41 -23.17
N GLY A 103 5.56 69.59 -22.12
CA GLY A 103 6.75 70.45 -22.15
C GLY A 103 6.50 71.91 -21.76
N SER A 104 7.29 72.36 -20.77
CA SER A 104 7.48 73.73 -20.28
C SER A 104 6.22 74.57 -19.99
N LEU A 105 5.77 74.55 -18.74
CA LEU A 105 4.88 75.59 -18.18
C LEU A 105 5.66 76.91 -18.01
N PHE A 106 5.51 77.83 -18.96
CA PHE A 106 6.13 79.16 -18.90
C PHE A 106 5.47 80.12 -17.88
N ALA A 107 4.44 79.67 -17.17
CA ALA A 107 3.68 80.48 -16.22
C ALA A 107 4.51 81.01 -15.03
N LEU A 108 5.66 80.39 -14.71
CA LEU A 108 6.53 80.81 -13.60
C LEU A 108 7.72 81.70 -14.00
N ARG A 109 7.77 82.22 -15.24
CA ARG A 109 8.85 83.16 -15.67
C ARG A 109 8.47 84.64 -15.57
N ALA A 110 7.27 84.97 -15.13
CA ALA A 110 6.95 86.37 -14.82
C ALA A 110 7.71 86.79 -13.55
N PRO A 111 8.39 87.95 -13.53
CA PRO A 111 9.04 88.45 -12.32
C PRO A 111 7.99 88.66 -11.22
N PRO A 112 8.32 88.34 -9.95
CA PRO A 112 7.37 88.43 -8.84
C PRO A 112 6.86 89.86 -8.67
N ILE A 113 5.54 90.02 -8.64
CA ILE A 113 4.87 91.29 -8.38
C ILE A 113 5.00 91.54 -6.88
N ILE A 114 5.81 92.50 -6.47
CA ILE A 114 5.79 93.00 -5.09
C ILE A 114 4.62 93.96 -4.98
N ILE A 115 3.56 93.55 -4.29
CA ILE A 115 2.47 94.45 -3.91
C ILE A 115 2.91 95.11 -2.59
N VAL A 116 3.13 96.43 -2.64
CA VAL A 116 3.29 97.33 -1.47
C VAL A 116 1.96 98.01 -1.21
#